data_AF-A0A356CGB0-F1
#
_entry.id   AF-A0A356CGB0-F1
#
_cell.length_a   1.000
_cell.length_b   1.000
_cell.length_c   1.000
_cell.angle_alpha   90.00
_cell.angle_beta   90.00
_cell.angle_gamma   90.00
#
_symmetry.space_group_name_H-M   'P 1'
#
loop_
_entity.id
_entity.type
_entity.pdbx_description
1 polymer ?
#
loop_
_entity_poly.entity_id
_entity_poly.type
_entity_poly.pdbx_seq_one_letter_code
_entity_poly.pdbx_strand_id
1 'polypeptide(L)'
;LLYLIVLDISGFTAASFTALTFAILPYNMFYGRVILPEPMLVFFSILTLYTYMRHIQTGKLVWWLLSLLSLIFALLLKPTALTILLPMWGYAYAKHHLSLGNFLYFLALPILAIVPYFLWRRHIAAYPAGIPASSWLFNGNGIRFKGAWFRWLFGERIGKLILGYWGLVPLAFGALKLGQKKTETLVYGGFALGSLAYLAIISTGNVQHDYYQIQIMPTLSILVGVGCGYIIALKKGWHKLFTSFFIISILTLSLALSWYEIRGYFWINNQAMVEAGRQLDTIAPTNALVIAPYQGDTAFLFQTKRRGWPLGGNIEDKIKKGADYYITTIRDAEYNLLKSKYTLIEETDEYSIIKLTD
;
A
#
# COMPACT_ATOMS: atom_id res chain seq x y z
N LEU A 1 7.17 11.47 9.65
CA LEU A 1 7.29 10.48 10.75
C LEU A 1 8.57 9.64 10.66
N LEU A 2 8.84 8.97 9.53
CA LEU A 2 10.08 8.18 9.36
C LEU A 2 11.36 8.99 9.67
N TYR A 3 11.44 10.22 9.16
CA TYR A 3 12.53 11.16 9.49
C TYR A 3 12.75 11.26 11.01
N LEU A 4 11.69 11.49 11.79
CA LEU A 4 11.79 11.70 13.23
C LEU A 4 12.25 10.44 13.98
N ILE A 5 11.74 9.28 13.57
CA ILE A 5 12.14 7.97 14.14
C ILE A 5 13.63 7.72 13.85
N VAL A 6 14.07 7.92 12.61
CA VAL A 6 15.46 7.66 12.23
C VAL A 6 16.40 8.74 12.79
N LEU A 7 15.96 9.98 12.95
CA LEU A 7 16.74 11.05 13.56
C LEU A 7 17.11 10.70 15.00
N ASP A 8 16.13 10.21 15.78
CA ASP A 8 16.32 9.79 17.16
C ASP A 8 17.31 8.63 17.30
N ILE A 9 17.29 7.69 16.35
CA ILE A 9 18.04 6.43 16.46
C ILE A 9 19.43 6.51 15.77
N SER A 10 19.49 7.08 14.56
CA SER A 10 20.66 7.03 13.66
C SER A 10 21.22 8.40 13.27
N GLY A 11 20.57 9.49 13.67
CA GLY A 11 21.02 10.86 13.41
C GLY A 11 20.61 11.43 12.05
N PHE A 12 20.99 12.69 11.82
CA PHE A 12 20.49 13.55 10.75
C PHE A 12 20.69 12.99 9.34
N THR A 13 21.89 12.49 9.01
CA THR A 13 22.20 12.01 7.65
C THR A 13 21.32 10.83 7.27
N ALA A 14 21.21 9.82 8.13
CA ALA A 14 20.37 8.65 7.89
C ALA A 14 18.88 9.02 7.81
N ALA A 15 18.44 9.94 8.68
CA ALA A 15 17.07 10.43 8.69
C ALA A 15 16.70 11.16 7.40
N SER A 16 17.58 12.02 6.91
CA SER A 16 17.39 12.80 5.69
C SER A 16 17.29 11.90 4.47
N PHE A 17 18.21 10.95 4.31
CA PHE A 17 18.13 9.99 3.19
C PHE A 17 16.92 9.05 3.31
N THR A 18 16.53 8.66 4.53
CA THR A 18 15.30 7.84 4.73
C THR A 18 14.07 8.59 4.23
N ALA A 19 13.93 9.86 4.65
CA ALA A 19 12.79 10.70 4.27
C ALA A 19 12.78 11.00 2.77
N LEU A 20 13.94 11.34 2.23
CA LEU A 20 14.12 11.60 0.79
C LEU A 20 13.74 10.36 -0.02
N THR A 21 14.31 9.20 0.30
CA THR A 21 14.00 7.93 -0.38
C THR A 21 12.51 7.63 -0.33
N PHE A 22 11.88 7.74 0.84
CA PHE A 22 10.44 7.51 0.95
C PHE A 22 9.61 8.50 0.13
N ALA A 23 10.02 9.77 0.06
CA ALA A 23 9.26 10.81 -0.62
C ALA A 23 9.35 10.75 -2.15
N ILE A 24 10.52 10.40 -2.70
CA ILE A 24 10.81 10.57 -4.14
C ILE A 24 10.86 9.27 -4.94
N LEU A 25 10.83 8.10 -4.29
CA LEU A 25 10.78 6.84 -5.04
C LEU A 25 9.54 6.82 -5.94
N PRO A 26 9.68 6.57 -7.26
CA PRO A 26 8.55 6.55 -8.21
C PRO A 26 7.40 5.66 -7.77
N TYR A 27 7.72 4.52 -7.15
CA TYR A 27 6.75 3.60 -6.55
C TYR A 27 5.86 4.30 -5.51
N ASN A 28 6.46 5.00 -4.55
CA ASN A 28 5.70 5.74 -3.53
C ASN A 28 4.94 6.93 -4.13
N MET A 29 5.54 7.60 -5.12
CA MET A 29 4.86 8.71 -5.80
C MET A 29 3.60 8.25 -6.53
N PHE A 30 3.62 7.09 -7.20
CA PHE A 30 2.45 6.54 -7.86
C PHE A 30 1.42 6.06 -6.83
N TYR A 31 1.84 5.15 -5.94
CA TYR A 31 0.92 4.51 -5.00
C TYR A 31 0.40 5.44 -3.90
N GLY A 32 1.06 6.56 -3.65
CA GLY A 32 0.55 7.63 -2.78
C GLY A 32 -0.57 8.47 -3.40
N ARG A 33 -0.86 8.31 -4.69
CA ARG A 33 -1.89 9.07 -5.45
C ARG A 33 -3.08 8.23 -5.89
N VAL A 34 -3.04 6.92 -5.68
CA VAL A 34 -4.15 6.02 -6.03
C VAL A 34 -5.07 5.80 -4.83
N ILE A 35 -6.34 5.48 -5.10
CA ILE A 35 -7.36 5.25 -4.06
C ILE A 35 -7.13 3.86 -3.46
N LEU A 36 -6.35 3.82 -2.39
CA LEU A 36 -5.95 2.59 -1.70
C LEU A 36 -5.91 2.81 -0.18
N PRO A 37 -6.28 1.82 0.65
CA PRO A 37 -6.12 1.91 2.10
C PRO A 37 -4.66 1.82 2.57
N GLU A 38 -3.75 1.30 1.75
CA GLU A 38 -2.35 1.00 2.10
C GLU A 38 -1.53 2.23 2.54
N PRO A 39 -1.61 3.41 1.90
CA PRO A 39 -0.91 4.60 2.39
C PRO A 39 -1.33 4.99 3.81
N MET A 40 -2.64 4.92 4.11
CA MET A 40 -3.14 5.19 5.46
C MET A 40 -2.71 4.12 6.47
N LEU A 41 -2.67 2.86 6.06
CA LEU A 41 -2.15 1.76 6.88
C LEU A 41 -0.70 2.02 7.28
N VAL A 42 0.15 2.42 6.32
CA VAL A 42 1.55 2.77 6.59
C VAL A 42 1.64 4.00 7.49
N PHE A 43 0.86 5.04 7.22
CA PHE A 43 0.84 6.24 8.05
C PHE A 43 0.52 5.91 9.52
N PHE A 44 -0.58 5.21 9.79
CA PHE A 44 -0.98 4.87 11.15
C PHE A 44 -0.02 3.88 11.82
N SER A 45 0.57 2.95 11.06
CA SER A 45 1.61 2.05 11.59
C SER A 45 2.85 2.84 12.04
N ILE A 46 3.38 3.73 11.20
CA ILE A 46 4.55 4.53 11.55
C ILE A 46 4.23 5.55 12.63
N LEU A 47 3.01 6.11 12.65
CA LEU A 47 2.54 6.98 13.72
C LEU A 47 2.53 6.25 15.06
N THR A 48 2.01 5.01 15.08
CA THR A 48 2.00 4.13 16.26
C THR A 48 3.40 3.99 16.84
N LEU A 49 4.38 3.60 16.01
CA LEU A 49 5.75 3.46 16.49
C LEU A 49 6.32 4.78 17.00
N TYR A 50 6.11 5.89 16.28
CA TYR A 50 6.60 7.20 16.71
C TYR A 50 6.02 7.61 18.06
N THR A 51 4.70 7.58 18.23
CA THR A 51 4.04 7.95 19.49
C THR A 51 4.41 7.00 20.61
N TYR A 52 4.60 5.71 20.32
CA TYR A 52 5.11 4.74 21.27
C TYR A 52 6.52 5.08 21.76
N MET A 53 7.42 5.46 20.85
CA MET A 53 8.77 5.93 21.21
C MET A 53 8.71 7.17 22.10
N ARG A 54 7.84 8.14 21.77
CA ARG A 54 7.63 9.35 22.57
C ARG A 54 7.09 9.05 23.96
N HIS A 55 6.21 8.06 24.07
CA HIS A 55 5.71 7.61 25.36
C HIS A 55 6.84 7.06 26.22
N ILE A 56 7.66 6.13 25.69
CA ILE A 56 8.82 5.58 26.41
C ILE A 56 9.80 6.67 26.85
N GLN A 57 10.05 7.67 26.01
CA GLN A 57 11.01 8.74 26.30
C GLN A 57 10.52 9.73 27.37
N THR A 58 9.21 9.95 27.45
CA THR A 58 8.64 11.05 28.26
C THR A 58 7.77 10.60 29.42
N GLY A 59 7.35 9.33 29.45
CA GLY A 59 6.39 8.78 30.41
C GLY A 59 4.96 9.32 30.29
N LYS A 60 4.68 10.26 29.36
CA LYS A 60 3.38 10.93 29.30
C LYS A 60 2.29 10.01 28.73
N LEU A 61 1.14 9.97 29.40
CA LEU A 61 -0.01 9.15 29.02
C LEU A 61 -0.59 9.53 27.64
N VAL A 62 -0.55 10.80 27.26
CA VAL A 62 -1.06 11.27 25.96
C VAL A 62 -0.42 10.54 24.78
N TRP A 63 0.89 10.25 24.84
CA TRP A 63 1.58 9.53 23.78
C TRP A 63 1.19 8.05 23.72
N TRP A 64 0.89 7.45 24.87
CA TRP A 64 0.38 6.08 24.93
C TRP A 64 -1.02 6.00 24.32
N LEU A 65 -1.91 6.94 24.67
CA LEU A 65 -3.26 7.01 24.10
C LEU A 65 -3.23 7.25 22.58
N LEU A 66 -2.35 8.13 22.10
CA LEU A 66 -2.16 8.35 20.67
C LEU A 66 -1.66 7.09 19.96
N SER A 67 -0.74 6.35 20.59
CA SER A 67 -0.24 5.08 20.05
C SER A 67 -1.32 4.00 20.00
N LEU A 68 -2.18 3.92 21.02
CA LEU A 68 -3.32 3.01 21.02
C LEU A 68 -4.30 3.37 19.90
N LEU A 69 -4.69 4.64 19.80
CA LEU A 69 -5.63 5.12 18.79
C LEU A 69 -5.12 4.90 17.36
N SER A 70 -3.83 5.19 17.10
CA SER A 70 -3.24 4.95 15.79
C SER A 70 -3.16 3.46 15.47
N LEU A 71 -2.87 2.58 16.44
CA LEU A 71 -2.86 1.13 16.19
C LEU A 71 -4.26 0.60 15.91
N ILE A 72 -5.29 1.11 16.60
CA ILE A 72 -6.70 0.80 16.32
C ILE A 72 -7.03 1.12 14.86
N PHE A 73 -6.70 2.33 14.39
CA PHE A 73 -6.95 2.71 13.00
C PHE A 73 -6.16 1.87 12.01
N ALA A 74 -4.89 1.54 12.31
CA ALA A 74 -4.10 0.66 11.47
C ALA A 74 -4.72 -0.75 11.35
N LEU A 75 -5.20 -1.33 12.46
CA LEU A 75 -5.82 -2.66 12.49
C LEU A 75 -7.20 -2.70 11.81
N LEU A 76 -7.99 -1.63 11.96
CA LEU A 76 -9.27 -1.47 11.25
C LEU A 76 -9.08 -1.39 9.74
N LEU A 77 -7.95 -0.82 9.27
CA LEU A 77 -7.58 -0.84 7.87
C LEU A 77 -7.16 -2.25 7.43
N LYS A 78 -6.11 -2.82 8.05
CA LYS A 78 -5.68 -4.21 7.81
C LYS A 78 -5.01 -4.84 9.04
N PRO A 79 -5.28 -6.13 9.33
CA PRO A 79 -4.63 -6.85 10.42
C PRO A 79 -3.11 -7.03 10.21
N THR A 80 -2.62 -6.85 8.97
CA THR A 80 -1.19 -6.88 8.68
C THR A 80 -0.42 -5.76 9.39
N ALA A 81 -1.09 -4.71 9.89
CA ALA A 81 -0.47 -3.67 10.73
C ALA A 81 0.30 -4.24 11.94
N LEU A 82 -0.08 -5.42 12.44
CA LEU A 82 0.58 -6.08 13.59
C LEU A 82 2.08 -6.30 13.39
N THR A 83 2.59 -6.27 12.16
CA THR A 83 4.04 -6.31 11.92
C THR A 83 4.79 -5.16 12.56
N ILE A 84 4.13 -4.02 12.81
CA ILE A 84 4.74 -2.87 13.51
C ILE A 84 5.08 -3.17 14.98
N LEU A 85 4.46 -4.20 15.56
CA LEU A 85 4.79 -4.60 16.92
C LEU A 85 6.28 -4.98 17.02
N LEU A 86 6.86 -5.64 16.02
CA LEU A 86 8.27 -6.07 16.07
C LEU A 86 9.26 -4.92 16.28
N PRO A 87 9.25 -3.81 15.51
CA PRO A 87 10.10 -2.67 15.82
C PRO A 87 9.73 -1.95 17.14
N MET A 88 8.46 -2.00 17.58
CA MET A 88 8.07 -1.47 18.91
C MET A 88 8.71 -2.26 20.04
N TRP A 89 8.59 -3.59 20.01
CA TRP A 89 9.24 -4.51 20.95
C TRP A 89 10.75 -4.31 20.94
N GLY A 90 11.34 -4.19 19.75
CA GLY A 90 12.77 -3.90 19.59
C GLY A 90 13.20 -2.59 20.26
N TYR A 91 12.42 -1.51 20.09
CA TYR A 91 12.71 -0.23 20.73
C TYR A 91 12.59 -0.31 22.26
N ALA A 92 11.51 -0.91 22.76
CA ALA A 92 11.27 -1.08 24.18
C ALA A 92 12.37 -1.87 24.88
N TYR A 93 12.78 -2.98 24.26
CA TYR A 93 13.88 -3.82 24.75
C TYR A 93 15.24 -3.12 24.72
N ALA A 94 15.42 -2.19 23.77
CA ALA A 94 16.64 -1.41 23.70
C ALA A 94 16.73 -0.34 24.79
N LYS A 95 15.60 0.20 25.25
CA LYS A 95 15.53 1.34 26.20
C LYS A 95 15.25 0.94 27.65
N HIS A 96 14.60 -0.20 27.89
CA HIS A 96 14.30 -0.70 29.24
C HIS A 96 14.91 -2.09 29.48
N HIS A 97 15.20 -2.39 30.74
CA HIS A 97 15.38 -3.78 31.17
C HIS A 97 14.01 -4.48 31.15
N LEU A 98 13.97 -5.72 30.64
CA LEU A 98 12.75 -6.53 30.61
C LEU A 98 12.37 -6.92 32.05
N SER A 99 11.51 -6.12 32.67
CA SER A 99 10.74 -6.55 33.84
C SER A 99 9.39 -7.07 33.38
N LEU A 100 8.79 -7.98 34.16
CA LEU A 100 7.45 -8.51 33.88
C LEU A 100 6.39 -7.38 33.81
N GLY A 101 6.51 -6.37 34.68
CA GLY A 101 5.62 -5.20 34.67
C GLY A 101 5.70 -4.40 33.37
N ASN A 102 6.92 -4.13 32.88
CA ASN A 102 7.12 -3.43 31.60
C ASN A 102 6.60 -4.27 30.43
N PHE A 103 6.84 -5.59 30.46
CA PHE A 103 6.34 -6.52 29.45
C PHE A 103 4.81 -6.50 29.36
N LEU A 104 4.12 -6.64 30.49
CA LEU A 104 2.65 -6.62 30.56
C LEU A 104 2.07 -5.26 30.13
N TYR A 105 2.71 -4.16 30.53
CA TYR A 105 2.33 -2.81 30.12
C TYR A 105 2.40 -2.64 28.59
N PHE A 106 3.45 -3.15 27.96
CA PHE A 106 3.59 -3.11 26.51
C PHE A 106 2.63 -4.05 25.77
N LEU A 107 2.24 -5.17 26.40
CA LEU A 107 1.25 -6.09 25.86
C LEU A 107 -0.19 -5.54 25.92
N ALA A 108 -0.48 -4.64 26.86
CA ALA A 108 -1.80 -4.01 26.96
C ALA A 108 -2.20 -3.28 25.67
N LEU A 109 -1.26 -2.64 24.99
CA LEU A 109 -1.52 -1.84 23.80
C LEU A 109 -2.09 -2.68 22.63
N PRO A 110 -1.44 -3.76 22.14
CA PRO A 110 -2.01 -4.59 21.09
C PRO A 110 -3.30 -5.31 21.52
N ILE A 111 -3.44 -5.71 22.80
CA ILE A 111 -4.67 -6.34 23.31
C ILE A 111 -5.85 -5.39 23.18
N LEU A 112 -5.69 -4.15 23.66
CA LEU A 112 -6.74 -3.13 23.59
C LEU A 112 -7.03 -2.70 22.15
N ALA A 113 -6.00 -2.58 21.31
CA ALA A 113 -6.16 -2.15 19.93
C ALA A 113 -6.92 -3.17 19.05
N ILE A 114 -6.88 -4.43 19.43
CA ILE A 114 -7.56 -5.52 18.73
C ILE A 114 -9.08 -5.54 19.00
N VAL A 115 -9.55 -4.95 20.11
CA VAL A 115 -10.98 -4.97 20.50
C VAL A 115 -11.88 -4.32 19.42
N PRO A 116 -11.63 -3.08 18.95
CA PRO A 116 -12.47 -2.48 17.90
C PRO A 116 -12.46 -3.28 16.59
N TYR A 117 -11.31 -3.86 16.24
CA TYR A 117 -11.20 -4.72 15.07
C TYR A 117 -12.10 -5.96 15.20
N PHE A 118 -12.08 -6.66 16.34
CA PHE A 118 -12.96 -7.81 16.55
C PHE A 118 -14.44 -7.45 16.57
N LEU A 119 -14.81 -6.32 17.19
CA LEU A 119 -16.19 -5.84 17.19
C LEU A 119 -16.66 -5.55 15.76
N TRP A 120 -15.84 -4.90 14.95
CA TRP A 120 -16.12 -4.68 13.53
C TRP A 120 -16.24 -5.99 12.75
N ARG A 121 -15.30 -6.93 12.94
CA ARG A 121 -15.34 -8.25 12.29
C ARG A 121 -16.59 -9.05 12.66
N ARG A 122 -17.05 -8.95 13.90
CA ARG A 122 -18.31 -9.57 14.34
C ARG A 122 -19.52 -8.91 13.68
N HIS A 123 -19.53 -7.58 13.58
CA HIS A 123 -20.62 -6.85 12.94
C HIS A 123 -20.74 -7.20 11.45
N ILE A 124 -19.64 -7.12 10.69
CA ILE A 124 -19.67 -7.36 9.25
C ILE A 124 -19.96 -8.82 8.88
N ALA A 125 -19.73 -9.77 9.80
CA ALA A 125 -20.07 -11.18 9.59
C ALA A 125 -21.58 -11.42 9.36
N ALA A 126 -22.45 -10.49 9.77
CA ALA A 126 -23.87 -10.52 9.44
C ALA A 126 -24.17 -10.21 7.95
N TYR A 127 -23.19 -9.70 7.20
CA TYR A 127 -23.31 -9.29 5.81
C TYR A 127 -22.23 -9.96 4.95
N PRO A 128 -22.25 -11.31 4.81
CA PRO A 128 -21.18 -12.05 4.13
C PRO A 128 -20.97 -11.63 2.68
N ALA A 129 -22.01 -11.16 1.99
CA ALA A 129 -21.91 -10.62 0.63
C ALA A 129 -21.00 -9.38 0.52
N GLY A 130 -20.80 -8.65 1.63
CA GLY A 130 -19.88 -7.51 1.72
C GLY A 130 -18.45 -7.90 2.12
N ILE A 131 -18.13 -9.19 2.27
CA ILE A 131 -16.80 -9.67 2.65
C ILE A 131 -16.14 -10.31 1.43
N PRO A 132 -15.13 -9.66 0.82
CA PRO A 132 -14.38 -10.26 -0.29
C PRO A 132 -13.64 -11.52 0.14
N ALA A 133 -13.55 -12.50 -0.76
CA ALA A 133 -12.74 -13.70 -0.53
C ALA A 133 -11.26 -13.33 -0.37
N SER A 134 -10.67 -13.68 0.78
CA SER A 134 -9.30 -13.27 1.14
C SER A 134 -8.36 -14.42 1.48
N SER A 135 -8.86 -15.65 1.66
CA SER A 135 -8.04 -16.82 2.03
C SER A 135 -6.97 -17.16 0.99
N TRP A 136 -7.25 -16.89 -0.29
CA TRP A 136 -6.31 -17.11 -1.38
C TRP A 136 -5.06 -16.22 -1.30
N LEU A 137 -5.16 -15.03 -0.66
CA LEU A 137 -4.04 -14.09 -0.52
C LEU A 137 -2.86 -14.66 0.27
N PHE A 138 -3.11 -15.61 1.17
CA PHE A 138 -2.08 -16.19 2.02
C PHE A 138 -1.09 -17.04 1.22
N ASN A 139 -1.53 -18.19 0.70
CA ASN A 139 -0.72 -19.08 -0.14
C ASN A 139 -1.61 -19.92 -1.08
N GLY A 140 -2.69 -19.31 -1.61
CA GLY A 140 -3.72 -20.03 -2.37
C GLY A 140 -3.21 -20.75 -3.62
N ASN A 141 -2.08 -20.29 -4.18
CA ASN A 141 -1.42 -20.93 -5.32
C ASN A 141 -0.14 -21.71 -4.95
N GLY A 142 0.16 -21.89 -3.67
CA GLY A 142 1.33 -22.67 -3.22
C GLY A 142 2.69 -22.03 -3.49
N ILE A 143 2.75 -20.74 -3.84
CA ILE A 143 3.99 -20.07 -4.27
C ILE A 143 5.00 -19.85 -3.14
N ARG A 144 4.56 -19.80 -1.87
CA ARG A 144 5.42 -19.48 -0.71
C ARG A 144 6.73 -20.28 -0.73
N PHE A 145 7.84 -19.55 -0.63
CA PHE A 145 9.21 -20.10 -0.63
C PHE A 145 9.59 -20.97 -1.85
N LYS A 146 8.83 -20.94 -2.96
CA LYS A 146 9.27 -21.46 -4.25
C LYS A 146 10.23 -20.48 -4.91
N GLY A 147 11.05 -20.94 -5.87
CA GLY A 147 11.97 -20.05 -6.60
C GLY A 147 11.27 -18.83 -7.23
N ALA A 148 10.03 -19.01 -7.70
CA ALA A 148 9.20 -17.93 -8.22
C ALA A 148 8.87 -16.86 -7.16
N TRP A 149 8.65 -17.22 -5.89
CA TRP A 149 8.41 -16.26 -4.81
C TRP A 149 9.61 -15.35 -4.59
N PHE A 150 10.82 -15.91 -4.58
CA PHE A 150 12.04 -15.14 -4.45
C PHE A 150 12.26 -14.22 -5.65
N ARG A 151 12.10 -14.75 -6.87
CA ARG A 151 12.23 -13.97 -8.11
C ARG A 151 11.28 -12.79 -8.13
N TRP A 152 9.98 -13.02 -7.93
CA TRP A 152 8.97 -11.98 -8.04
C TRP A 152 9.13 -10.92 -6.95
N LEU A 153 9.30 -11.31 -5.69
CA LEU A 153 9.34 -10.32 -4.60
C LEU A 153 10.67 -9.57 -4.53
N PHE A 154 11.80 -10.28 -4.60
CA PHE A 154 13.11 -9.65 -4.38
C PHE A 154 13.72 -9.15 -5.68
N GLY A 155 13.57 -9.90 -6.78
CA GLY A 155 14.07 -9.52 -8.09
C GLY A 155 13.18 -8.48 -8.78
N GLU A 156 11.93 -8.84 -9.07
CA GLU A 156 11.02 -8.00 -9.86
C GLU A 156 10.45 -6.81 -9.07
N ARG A 157 9.99 -7.02 -7.82
CA ARG A 157 9.39 -5.94 -7.02
C ARG A 157 10.44 -5.07 -6.32
N ILE A 158 11.18 -5.63 -5.36
CA ILE A 158 12.12 -4.85 -4.54
C ILE A 158 13.29 -4.34 -5.38
N GLY A 159 13.96 -5.25 -6.10
CA GLY A 159 15.15 -4.92 -6.89
C GLY A 159 14.82 -4.01 -8.06
N LYS A 160 14.03 -4.51 -9.02
CA LYS A 160 13.74 -3.82 -10.29
C LYS A 160 12.76 -2.65 -10.12
N LEU A 161 11.51 -2.94 -9.75
CA LEU A 161 10.42 -1.96 -9.74
C LEU A 161 10.65 -0.82 -8.73
N ILE A 162 10.99 -1.16 -7.48
CA ILE A 162 11.08 -0.19 -6.37
C ILE A 162 12.45 0.49 -6.34
N LEU A 163 13.55 -0.27 -6.39
CA LEU A 163 14.91 0.24 -6.16
C LEU A 163 15.73 0.40 -7.45
N GLY A 164 15.15 0.15 -8.64
CA GLY A 164 15.85 0.35 -9.92
C GLY A 164 17.20 -0.37 -10.00
N TYR A 165 17.33 -1.51 -9.33
CA TYR A 165 18.54 -2.28 -9.02
C TYR A 165 19.59 -1.55 -8.18
N TRP A 166 19.94 -0.31 -8.51
CA TRP A 166 21.01 0.44 -7.87
C TRP A 166 20.72 0.80 -6.41
N GLY A 167 19.45 0.97 -6.04
CA GLY A 167 19.05 1.17 -4.65
C GLY A 167 19.34 -0.03 -3.75
N LEU A 168 19.60 -1.22 -4.31
CA LEU A 168 20.05 -2.39 -3.54
C LEU A 168 21.41 -2.18 -2.89
N VAL A 169 22.27 -1.32 -3.46
CA VAL A 169 23.60 -1.04 -2.90
C VAL A 169 23.49 -0.38 -1.53
N PRO A 170 22.87 0.81 -1.37
CA PRO A 170 22.68 1.40 -0.05
C PRO A 170 21.78 0.53 0.85
N LEU A 171 20.79 -0.20 0.30
CA LEU A 171 20.01 -1.15 1.09
C LEU A 171 20.90 -2.21 1.77
N ALA A 172 21.84 -2.81 1.03
CA ALA A 172 22.77 -3.81 1.55
C ALA A 172 23.68 -3.23 2.63
N PHE A 173 24.23 -2.02 2.41
CA PHE A 173 25.02 -1.33 3.44
C PHE A 173 24.20 -0.99 4.70
N GLY A 174 22.91 -0.68 4.54
CA GLY A 174 21.99 -0.50 5.67
C GLY A 174 21.81 -1.78 6.48
N ALA A 175 21.65 -2.92 5.80
CA ALA A 175 21.58 -4.23 6.44
C ALA A 175 22.89 -4.60 7.15
N LEU A 176 24.05 -4.33 6.54
CA LEU A 176 25.37 -4.56 7.14
C LEU A 176 25.66 -3.69 8.37
N LYS A 177 25.00 -2.53 8.48
CA LYS A 177 25.11 -1.67 9.66
C LYS A 177 24.40 -2.27 10.88
N LEU A 178 23.42 -3.15 10.67
CA LEU A 178 22.76 -3.87 11.77
C LEU A 178 23.80 -4.69 12.52
N GLY A 179 23.77 -4.63 13.84
CA GLY A 179 24.75 -5.25 14.73
C GLY A 179 25.69 -4.24 15.41
N GLN A 180 25.87 -3.04 14.86
CA GLN A 180 26.79 -2.04 15.43
C GLN A 180 26.22 -1.32 16.66
N LYS A 181 24.92 -1.04 16.68
CA LYS A 181 24.23 -0.40 17.81
C LYS A 181 22.98 -1.16 18.17
N LYS A 182 22.83 -1.52 19.45
CA LYS A 182 21.71 -2.32 19.97
C LYS A 182 20.34 -1.78 19.53
N THR A 183 20.08 -0.48 19.68
CA THR A 183 18.79 0.13 19.31
C THR A 183 18.54 0.08 17.80
N GLU A 184 19.54 0.40 16.97
CA GLU A 184 19.44 0.31 15.51
C GLU A 184 19.11 -1.13 15.08
N THR A 185 19.87 -2.11 15.60
CA THR A 185 19.68 -3.53 15.29
C THR A 185 18.28 -4.01 15.65
N LEU A 186 17.80 -3.71 16.85
CA LEU A 186 16.51 -4.22 17.32
C LEU A 186 15.33 -3.57 16.59
N VAL A 187 15.39 -2.25 16.35
CA VAL A 187 14.29 -1.54 15.68
C VAL A 187 14.27 -1.83 14.19
N TYR A 188 15.40 -1.66 13.49
CA TYR A 188 15.45 -1.86 12.05
C TYR A 188 15.42 -3.34 11.67
N GLY A 189 16.01 -4.21 12.51
CA GLY A 189 15.81 -5.66 12.42
C GLY A 189 14.34 -6.04 12.63
N GLY A 190 13.64 -5.39 13.57
CA GLY A 190 12.19 -5.56 13.74
C GLY A 190 11.39 -5.17 12.49
N PHE A 191 11.73 -4.05 11.84
CA PHE A 191 11.15 -3.65 10.56
C PHE A 191 11.40 -4.71 9.46
N ALA A 192 12.64 -5.18 9.33
CA ALA A 192 13.04 -6.18 8.35
C ALA A 192 12.31 -7.51 8.58
N LEU A 193 12.31 -8.02 9.82
CA LEU A 193 11.61 -9.24 10.20
C LEU A 193 10.11 -9.12 10.00
N GLY A 194 9.50 -7.98 10.34
CA GLY A 194 8.08 -7.74 10.11
C GLY A 194 7.72 -7.72 8.62
N SER A 195 8.57 -7.12 7.80
CA SER A 195 8.40 -7.09 6.35
C SER A 195 8.54 -8.49 5.75
N LEU A 196 9.55 -9.27 6.15
CA LEU A 196 9.74 -10.64 5.71
C LEU A 196 8.58 -11.56 6.15
N ALA A 197 8.10 -11.39 7.39
CA ALA A 197 6.93 -12.11 7.89
C ALA A 197 5.68 -11.78 7.07
N TYR A 198 5.45 -10.51 6.74
CA TYR A 198 4.34 -10.09 5.88
C TYR A 198 4.43 -10.73 4.48
N LEU A 199 5.59 -10.67 3.83
CA LEU A 199 5.83 -11.26 2.51
C LEU A 199 5.63 -12.79 2.51
N ALA A 200 6.00 -13.46 3.61
CA ALA A 200 5.85 -14.91 3.76
C ALA A 200 4.40 -15.32 4.05
N ILE A 201 3.70 -14.59 4.94
CA ILE A 201 2.33 -14.91 5.35
C ILE A 201 1.35 -14.63 4.20
N ILE A 202 1.43 -13.44 3.59
CA ILE A 202 0.57 -12.97 2.48
C ILE A 202 1.30 -13.18 1.15
N SER A 203 1.71 -14.42 0.88
CA SER A 203 2.63 -14.74 -0.22
C SER A 203 2.00 -14.59 -1.61
N THR A 204 0.81 -15.16 -1.83
CA THR A 204 0.13 -15.07 -3.12
C THR A 204 -0.27 -13.63 -3.42
N GLY A 205 -0.83 -12.93 -2.43
CA GLY A 205 -1.22 -11.53 -2.56
C GLY A 205 -0.04 -10.62 -2.90
N ASN A 206 1.09 -10.76 -2.21
CA ASN A 206 2.28 -9.95 -2.49
C ASN A 206 2.87 -10.19 -3.89
N VAL A 207 2.77 -11.41 -4.43
CA VAL A 207 3.25 -11.70 -5.78
C VAL A 207 2.30 -11.17 -6.85
N GLN A 208 0.99 -11.28 -6.64
CA GLN A 208 -0.01 -10.87 -7.63
C GLN A 208 -0.30 -9.36 -7.65
N HIS A 209 -0.08 -8.68 -6.53
CA HIS A 209 -0.45 -7.28 -6.38
C HIS A 209 0.75 -6.41 -5.98
N ASP A 210 1.20 -5.61 -6.93
CA ASP A 210 2.38 -4.76 -6.80
C ASP A 210 2.21 -3.73 -5.67
N TYR A 211 0.99 -3.28 -5.40
CA TYR A 211 0.70 -2.33 -4.32
C TYR A 211 0.81 -2.91 -2.91
N TYR A 212 0.89 -4.25 -2.76
CA TYR A 212 1.08 -4.85 -1.44
C TYR A 212 2.45 -4.48 -0.85
N GLN A 213 3.43 -4.16 -1.69
CA GLN A 213 4.75 -3.74 -1.23
C GLN A 213 4.76 -2.34 -0.57
N ILE A 214 3.69 -1.54 -0.66
CA ILE A 214 3.55 -0.27 0.09
C ILE A 214 3.86 -0.49 1.59
N GLN A 215 3.42 -1.63 2.15
CA GLN A 215 3.61 -1.94 3.55
C GLN A 215 5.09 -2.14 3.96
N ILE A 216 5.97 -2.54 3.03
CA ILE A 216 7.41 -2.73 3.31
C ILE A 216 8.25 -1.48 2.99
N MET A 217 7.65 -0.44 2.40
CA MET A 217 8.35 0.79 2.01
C MET A 217 9.05 1.52 3.17
N PRO A 218 8.49 1.56 4.41
CA PRO A 218 9.23 2.06 5.57
C PRO A 218 10.57 1.35 5.78
N THR A 219 10.58 0.02 5.72
CA THR A 219 11.78 -0.81 5.92
C THR A 219 12.81 -0.52 4.84
N LEU A 220 12.41 -0.54 3.57
CA LEU A 220 13.32 -0.27 2.45
C LEU A 220 13.92 1.13 2.55
N SER A 221 13.09 2.14 2.83
CA SER A 221 13.54 3.53 2.93
C SER A 221 14.48 3.74 4.12
N ILE A 222 14.20 3.12 5.27
CA ILE A 222 15.07 3.18 6.45
C ILE A 222 16.43 2.55 6.13
N LEU A 223 16.45 1.33 5.58
CA LEU A 223 17.70 0.63 5.29
C LEU A 223 18.52 1.35 4.21
N VAL A 224 17.90 1.86 3.15
CA VAL A 224 18.59 2.71 2.16
C VAL A 224 19.17 3.96 2.83
N GLY A 225 18.37 4.68 3.63
CA GLY A 225 18.82 5.90 4.29
C GLY A 225 19.95 5.68 5.28
N VAL A 226 19.83 4.65 6.10
CA VAL A 226 20.85 4.20 7.06
C VAL A 226 22.13 3.75 6.33
N GLY A 227 22.00 3.05 5.21
CA GLY A 227 23.11 2.63 4.37
C GLY A 227 23.86 3.80 3.74
N CYS A 228 23.15 4.78 3.17
CA CYS A 228 23.76 6.02 2.69
C CYS A 228 24.53 6.73 3.81
N GLY A 229 23.91 6.87 5.00
CA GLY A 229 24.57 7.46 6.16
C GLY A 229 25.82 6.69 6.60
N TYR A 230 25.78 5.36 6.55
CA TYR A 230 26.90 4.50 6.89
C TYR A 230 28.06 4.65 5.90
N ILE A 231 27.80 4.57 4.59
CA ILE A 231 28.82 4.69 3.54
C ILE A 231 29.52 6.06 3.62
N ILE A 232 28.77 7.15 3.81
CA ILE A 232 29.33 8.51 3.95
C ILE A 232 30.23 8.61 5.18
N ALA A 233 29.87 7.94 6.28
CA ALA A 233 30.64 7.98 7.52
C ALA A 233 31.96 7.20 7.45
N LEU A 234 32.12 6.27 6.49
CA LEU A 234 33.35 5.48 6.33
C LEU A 234 34.56 6.30 5.83
N LYS A 235 34.33 7.47 5.23
CA LYS A 235 35.39 8.31 4.65
C LYS A 235 35.38 9.72 5.24
N LYS A 236 36.54 10.38 5.19
CA LYS A 236 36.75 11.75 5.69
C LYS A 236 37.39 12.63 4.59
N GLY A 237 37.33 13.95 4.76
CA GLY A 237 37.93 14.92 3.84
C GLY A 237 37.42 14.80 2.40
N TRP A 238 38.30 14.95 1.41
CA TRP A 238 37.98 14.86 -0.02
C TRP A 238 37.35 13.52 -0.43
N HIS A 239 37.74 12.41 0.21
CA HIS A 239 37.13 11.12 -0.06
C HIS A 239 35.64 11.07 0.34
N LYS A 240 35.26 11.79 1.40
CA LYS A 240 33.84 11.90 1.79
C LYS A 240 33.02 12.61 0.72
N LEU A 241 33.57 13.67 0.12
CA LEU A 241 32.93 14.40 -0.97
C LEU A 241 32.72 13.49 -2.18
N PHE A 242 33.77 12.78 -2.60
CA PHE A 242 33.69 11.81 -3.69
C PHE A 242 32.69 10.68 -3.40
N THR A 243 32.70 10.11 -2.20
CA THR A 243 31.73 9.09 -1.78
C THR A 243 30.30 9.63 -1.78
N SER A 244 30.10 10.89 -1.38
CA SER A 244 28.77 11.52 -1.40
C SER A 244 28.27 11.70 -2.84
N PHE A 245 29.13 12.16 -3.75
CA PHE A 245 28.81 12.23 -5.18
C PHE A 245 28.45 10.85 -5.75
N PHE A 246 29.24 9.83 -5.42
CA PHE A 246 28.98 8.46 -5.86
C PHE A 246 27.62 7.92 -5.37
N ILE A 247 27.25 8.20 -4.12
CA ILE A 247 25.93 7.85 -3.58
C ILE A 247 24.82 8.59 -4.33
N ILE A 248 24.99 9.88 -4.61
CA ILE A 248 24.02 10.65 -5.39
C ILE A 248 23.84 10.02 -6.79
N SER A 249 24.93 9.60 -7.44
CA SER A 249 24.86 8.90 -8.74
C SER A 249 24.10 7.58 -8.63
N ILE A 250 24.37 6.77 -7.59
CA ILE A 250 23.63 5.52 -7.33
C ILE A 250 22.14 5.78 -7.14
N LEU A 251 21.78 6.78 -6.32
CA LEU A 251 20.39 7.12 -6.07
C LEU A 251 19.72 7.67 -7.33
N THR A 252 20.43 8.45 -8.14
CA THR A 252 19.92 8.96 -9.42
C THR A 252 19.63 7.82 -10.40
N LEU A 253 20.54 6.85 -10.52
CA LEU A 253 20.33 5.65 -11.34
C LEU A 253 19.16 4.81 -10.83
N SER A 254 19.07 4.63 -9.50
CA SER A 254 17.95 3.95 -8.84
C SER A 254 16.62 4.61 -9.21
N LEU A 255 16.55 5.95 -9.15
CA LEU A 255 15.32 6.68 -9.46
C LEU A 255 14.99 6.61 -10.95
N ALA A 256 15.98 6.79 -11.83
CA ALA A 256 15.79 6.76 -13.27
C ALA A 256 15.26 5.40 -13.75
N LEU A 257 15.83 4.30 -13.24
CA LEU A 257 15.41 2.96 -13.64
C LEU A 257 14.09 2.53 -12.98
N SER A 258 13.86 2.90 -11.72
CA SER A 258 12.53 2.71 -11.10
C SER A 258 11.45 3.50 -11.87
N TRP A 259 11.75 4.73 -12.29
CA TRP A 259 10.85 5.53 -13.11
C TRP A 259 10.58 4.89 -14.47
N TYR A 260 11.60 4.34 -15.12
CA TYR A 260 11.45 3.65 -16.40
C TYR A 260 10.41 2.52 -16.32
N GLU A 261 10.39 1.77 -15.22
CA GLU A 261 9.43 0.69 -14.98
C GLU A 261 8.02 1.21 -14.64
N ILE A 262 7.92 2.28 -13.83
CA ILE A 262 6.65 2.73 -13.25
C ILE A 262 5.93 3.78 -14.11
N ARG A 263 6.63 4.48 -15.01
CA ARG A 263 6.05 5.58 -15.81
C ARG A 263 4.77 5.21 -16.56
N GLY A 264 4.63 3.95 -16.98
CA GLY A 264 3.43 3.45 -17.66
C GLY A 264 2.19 3.40 -16.77
N TYR A 265 2.35 3.34 -15.45
CA TYR A 265 1.22 3.32 -14.51
C TYR A 265 0.48 4.66 -14.46
N PHE A 266 1.12 5.74 -14.89
CA PHE A 266 0.51 7.07 -14.97
C PHE A 266 -0.38 7.25 -16.21
N TRP A 267 -0.45 6.27 -17.09
CA TRP A 267 -1.26 6.35 -18.30
C TRP A 267 -2.74 6.09 -17.98
N ILE A 268 -3.62 6.81 -18.68
CA ILE A 268 -5.04 6.51 -18.69
C ILE A 268 -5.24 5.39 -19.71
N ASN A 269 -5.46 4.17 -19.22
CA ASN A 269 -5.51 2.99 -20.08
C ASN A 269 -6.77 2.93 -20.96
N ASN A 270 -7.86 3.58 -20.55
CA ASN A 270 -9.14 3.51 -21.28
C ASN A 270 -9.89 4.85 -21.18
N GLN A 271 -9.55 5.75 -22.09
CA GLN A 271 -10.16 7.09 -22.18
C GLN A 271 -11.65 7.01 -22.55
N ALA A 272 -12.05 6.01 -23.34
CA ALA A 272 -13.43 5.79 -23.75
C ALA A 272 -14.38 5.64 -22.55
N MET A 273 -13.96 4.91 -21.50
CA MET A 273 -14.76 4.79 -20.27
C MET A 273 -14.95 6.13 -19.56
N VAL A 274 -13.92 6.98 -19.56
CA VAL A 274 -13.97 8.32 -18.93
C VAL A 274 -14.93 9.23 -19.72
N GLU A 275 -14.81 9.22 -21.04
CA GLU A 275 -15.66 10.04 -21.91
C GLU A 275 -17.12 9.58 -21.88
N ALA A 276 -17.36 8.27 -21.97
CA ALA A 276 -18.69 7.69 -21.85
C ALA A 276 -19.34 8.06 -20.49
N GLY A 277 -18.59 7.96 -19.39
CA GLY A 277 -19.05 8.38 -18.07
C GLY A 277 -19.38 9.88 -18.00
N ARG A 278 -18.55 10.73 -18.63
CA ARG A 278 -18.78 12.18 -18.72
C ARG A 278 -20.03 12.51 -19.53
N GLN A 279 -20.25 11.84 -20.65
CA GLN A 279 -21.46 12.05 -21.46
C GLN A 279 -22.71 11.60 -20.72
N LEU A 280 -22.67 10.42 -20.09
CA LEU A 280 -23.78 9.96 -19.26
C LEU A 280 -24.12 10.96 -18.15
N ASP A 281 -23.11 11.67 -17.61
CA ASP A 281 -23.30 12.71 -16.60
C ASP A 281 -24.20 13.87 -17.06
N THR A 282 -24.23 14.13 -18.36
CA THR A 282 -25.01 15.23 -18.96
C THR A 282 -26.46 14.85 -19.25
N ILE A 283 -26.75 13.56 -19.46
CA ILE A 283 -28.05 13.06 -19.90
C ILE A 283 -28.84 12.33 -18.82
N ALA A 284 -28.15 11.63 -17.90
CA ALA A 284 -28.80 10.75 -16.93
C ALA A 284 -29.01 11.46 -15.58
N PRO A 285 -30.18 11.27 -14.93
CA PRO A 285 -30.40 11.73 -13.56
C PRO A 285 -29.32 11.25 -12.59
N THR A 286 -29.06 12.03 -11.54
CA THR A 286 -28.01 11.72 -10.54
C THR A 286 -28.32 10.48 -9.70
N ASN A 287 -29.59 10.09 -9.63
CA ASN A 287 -30.06 8.88 -8.94
C ASN A 287 -30.25 7.68 -9.87
N ALA A 288 -29.95 7.79 -11.16
CA ALA A 288 -30.09 6.69 -12.11
C ALA A 288 -29.19 5.50 -11.73
N LEU A 289 -29.67 4.28 -11.97
CA LEU A 289 -28.87 3.06 -11.83
C LEU A 289 -28.33 2.61 -13.18
N VAL A 290 -27.03 2.31 -13.22
CA VAL A 290 -26.30 2.11 -14.49
C VAL A 290 -25.67 0.73 -14.54
N ILE A 291 -25.80 0.06 -15.67
CA ILE A 291 -25.04 -1.14 -16.02
C ILE A 291 -23.85 -0.69 -16.87
N ALA A 292 -22.65 -0.76 -16.31
CA ALA A 292 -21.40 -0.36 -16.94
C ALA A 292 -20.44 -1.56 -16.98
N PRO A 293 -20.67 -2.55 -17.87
CA PRO A 293 -19.92 -3.79 -17.89
C PRO A 293 -18.46 -3.56 -18.27
N TYR A 294 -17.55 -4.03 -17.41
CA TYR A 294 -16.12 -4.13 -17.73
C TYR A 294 -15.51 -5.34 -17.01
N GLN A 295 -16.06 -6.53 -17.30
CA GLN A 295 -15.65 -7.80 -16.68
C GLN A 295 -15.61 -7.78 -15.13
N GLY A 296 -16.44 -6.92 -14.51
CA GLY A 296 -16.50 -6.77 -13.05
C GLY A 296 -15.53 -5.75 -12.47
N ASP A 297 -14.63 -5.18 -13.27
CA ASP A 297 -13.84 -4.02 -12.86
C ASP A 297 -14.77 -2.81 -12.69
N THR A 298 -14.76 -2.26 -11.47
CA THR A 298 -15.63 -1.17 -11.06
C THR A 298 -15.16 0.19 -11.57
N ALA A 299 -14.00 0.29 -12.23
CA ALA A 299 -13.49 1.52 -12.79
C ALA A 299 -14.46 2.16 -13.79
N PHE A 300 -15.11 1.37 -14.65
CA PHE A 300 -16.08 1.93 -15.60
C PHE A 300 -17.29 2.52 -14.89
N LEU A 301 -17.91 1.72 -14.01
CA LEU A 301 -19.04 2.16 -13.22
C LEU A 301 -18.69 3.41 -12.39
N PHE A 302 -17.47 3.50 -11.86
CA PHE A 302 -16.99 4.67 -11.15
C PHE A 302 -16.98 5.94 -12.02
N GLN A 303 -16.56 5.86 -13.28
CA GLN A 303 -16.57 7.01 -14.20
C GLN A 303 -17.98 7.54 -14.44
N THR A 304 -19.00 6.69 -14.33
CA THR A 304 -20.39 7.11 -14.51
C THR A 304 -20.89 8.01 -13.37
N LYS A 305 -20.24 8.03 -12.19
CA LYS A 305 -20.73 8.70 -10.96
C LYS A 305 -22.13 8.24 -10.50
N ARG A 306 -22.62 7.09 -10.98
CA ARG A 306 -23.90 6.49 -10.60
C ARG A 306 -23.65 5.19 -9.84
N ARG A 307 -24.70 4.72 -9.15
CA ARG A 307 -24.71 3.37 -8.57
C ARG A 307 -25.14 2.38 -9.64
N GLY A 308 -24.81 1.10 -9.45
CA GLY A 308 -25.30 0.04 -10.34
C GLY A 308 -24.36 -1.14 -10.42
N TRP A 309 -24.14 -1.65 -11.63
CA TRP A 309 -23.49 -2.95 -11.86
C TRP A 309 -22.29 -2.84 -12.81
N PRO A 310 -21.11 -3.34 -12.42
CA PRO A 310 -19.91 -3.39 -13.28
C PRO A 310 -19.86 -4.62 -14.21
N LEU A 311 -20.95 -5.40 -14.24
CA LEU A 311 -21.07 -6.65 -14.99
C LEU A 311 -22.28 -6.58 -15.91
N GLY A 312 -22.15 -7.19 -17.09
CA GLY A 312 -23.26 -7.49 -17.99
C GLY A 312 -24.05 -8.70 -17.52
N GLY A 313 -24.87 -9.26 -18.39
CA GLY A 313 -25.72 -10.43 -18.13
C GLY A 313 -26.90 -10.12 -17.21
N ASN A 314 -27.91 -11.00 -17.21
CA ASN A 314 -29.12 -10.85 -16.40
C ASN A 314 -29.74 -9.44 -16.51
N ILE A 315 -29.73 -8.86 -17.71
CA ILE A 315 -30.12 -7.45 -17.92
C ILE A 315 -31.58 -7.22 -17.49
N GLU A 316 -32.49 -8.12 -17.83
CA GLU A 316 -33.90 -8.05 -17.43
C GLU A 316 -34.09 -8.05 -15.91
N ASP A 317 -33.28 -8.80 -15.16
CA ASP A 317 -33.31 -8.78 -13.68
C ASP A 317 -32.79 -7.44 -13.12
N LYS A 318 -31.76 -6.86 -13.75
CA LYS A 318 -31.23 -5.55 -13.37
C LYS A 318 -32.23 -4.42 -13.67
N ILE A 319 -32.93 -4.49 -14.81
CA ILE A 319 -34.02 -3.56 -15.15
C ILE A 319 -35.14 -3.67 -14.09
N LYS A 320 -35.54 -4.87 -13.70
CA LYS A 320 -36.52 -5.07 -12.60
C LYS A 320 -36.03 -4.51 -11.25
N LYS A 321 -34.72 -4.44 -11.05
CA LYS A 321 -34.07 -3.82 -9.88
C LYS A 321 -33.84 -2.30 -10.06
N GLY A 322 -34.29 -1.71 -11.15
CA GLY A 322 -34.27 -0.28 -11.42
C GLY A 322 -33.13 0.20 -12.31
N ALA A 323 -32.48 -0.67 -13.10
CA ALA A 323 -31.48 -0.22 -14.06
C ALA A 323 -32.12 0.67 -15.16
N ASP A 324 -31.61 1.90 -15.28
CA ASP A 324 -32.10 2.92 -16.22
C ASP A 324 -31.25 2.98 -17.50
N TYR A 325 -29.94 2.79 -17.38
CA TYR A 325 -28.99 2.93 -18.49
C TYR A 325 -28.04 1.74 -18.58
N TYR A 326 -27.68 1.39 -19.81
CA TYR A 326 -26.58 0.52 -20.16
C TYR A 326 -25.52 1.32 -20.92
N ILE A 327 -24.28 1.27 -20.46
CA ILE A 327 -23.17 2.01 -21.05
C ILE A 327 -22.00 1.07 -21.33
N THR A 328 -21.52 1.01 -22.58
CA THR A 328 -20.50 0.05 -22.99
C THR A 328 -19.43 0.70 -23.87
N THR A 329 -18.21 0.17 -23.81
CA THR A 329 -17.11 0.44 -24.76
C THR A 329 -16.87 -0.73 -25.72
N ILE A 330 -17.70 -1.77 -25.64
CA ILE A 330 -17.55 -3.03 -26.39
C ILE A 330 -18.81 -3.28 -27.20
N ARG A 331 -18.63 -3.64 -28.48
CA ARG A 331 -19.68 -3.95 -29.45
C ARG A 331 -19.96 -5.46 -29.51
N ASP A 332 -20.33 -6.06 -28.38
CA ASP A 332 -20.58 -7.51 -28.28
C ASP A 332 -22.04 -7.91 -28.57
N ALA A 333 -22.37 -9.19 -28.38
CA ALA A 333 -23.71 -9.70 -28.63
C ALA A 333 -24.76 -9.09 -27.68
N GLU A 334 -24.39 -8.81 -26.42
CA GLU A 334 -25.29 -8.15 -25.46
C GLU A 334 -25.59 -6.72 -25.91
N TYR A 335 -24.56 -5.96 -26.30
CA TYR A 335 -24.73 -4.63 -26.89
C TYR A 335 -25.70 -4.64 -28.07
N ASN A 336 -25.48 -5.52 -29.06
CA ASN A 336 -26.31 -5.57 -30.27
C ASN A 336 -27.77 -5.94 -29.94
N LEU A 337 -27.98 -6.86 -29.01
CA LEU A 337 -29.31 -7.23 -28.52
C LEU A 337 -30.01 -6.03 -27.86
N LEU A 338 -29.33 -5.36 -26.93
CA LEU A 338 -29.89 -4.22 -26.21
C LEU A 338 -30.18 -3.05 -27.15
N LYS A 339 -29.28 -2.77 -28.10
CA LYS A 339 -29.48 -1.74 -29.13
C LYS A 339 -30.73 -1.98 -29.97
N SER A 340 -31.05 -3.25 -30.27
CA SER A 340 -32.25 -3.61 -31.05
C SER A 340 -33.55 -3.51 -30.25
N LYS A 341 -33.49 -3.62 -28.93
CA LYS A 341 -34.66 -3.73 -28.05
C LYS A 341 -35.01 -2.41 -27.35
N TYR A 342 -34.00 -1.57 -27.10
CA TYR A 342 -34.10 -0.38 -26.26
C TYR A 342 -33.60 0.86 -27.00
N THR A 343 -33.84 2.03 -26.40
CA THR A 343 -33.55 3.31 -27.03
C THR A 343 -32.05 3.62 -26.98
N LEU A 344 -31.41 3.66 -28.15
CA LEU A 344 -30.05 4.15 -28.28
C LEU A 344 -30.03 5.67 -28.13
N ILE A 345 -29.34 6.15 -27.10
CA ILE A 345 -29.20 7.60 -26.82
C ILE A 345 -28.00 8.16 -27.58
N GLU A 346 -26.88 7.44 -27.54
CA GLU A 346 -25.64 7.89 -28.17
C GLU A 346 -24.81 6.68 -28.61
N GLU A 347 -24.19 6.80 -29.77
CA GLU A 347 -23.23 5.83 -30.30
C GLU A 347 -22.08 6.59 -30.97
N THR A 348 -20.87 6.32 -30.51
CA THR A 348 -19.62 6.80 -31.11
C THR A 348 -18.76 5.59 -31.49
N ASP A 349 -17.62 5.83 -32.13
CA ASP A 349 -16.66 4.77 -32.42
C ASP A 349 -16.07 4.14 -31.14
N GLU A 350 -16.12 4.83 -30.00
CA GLU A 350 -15.49 4.41 -28.74
C GLU A 350 -16.47 3.86 -27.69
N TYR A 351 -17.73 4.31 -27.67
CA TYR A 351 -18.71 3.88 -26.67
C TYR A 351 -20.15 3.99 -27.17
N SER A 352 -21.07 3.47 -26.38
CA SER A 352 -22.51 3.60 -26.61
C SER A 352 -23.28 3.70 -25.30
N ILE A 353 -24.36 4.47 -25.33
CA ILE A 353 -25.29 4.66 -24.22
C ILE A 353 -26.69 4.27 -24.68
N ILE A 354 -27.29 3.33 -23.96
CA ILE A 354 -28.64 2.81 -24.24
C ILE A 354 -29.49 3.06 -23.00
N LYS A 355 -30.67 3.64 -23.19
CA LYS A 355 -31.68 3.80 -22.14
C LYS A 355 -32.56 2.57 -22.10
N LEU A 356 -32.63 1.90 -20.95
CA LEU A 356 -33.28 0.59 -20.77
C LEU A 356 -34.76 0.69 -20.39
N THR A 357 -35.21 1.87 -19.99
CA THR A 357 -36.57 2.17 -19.55
C THR A 357 -37.06 3.46 -20.20
N ASP A 358 -38.35 3.53 -20.53
CA ASP A 358 -38.96 4.72 -21.13
C ASP A 358 -39.08 5.90 -20.16
#